data_AF-X0RWF8-F1
#
_entry.id   AF-X0RWF8-F1
#
_cell.length_a   1.000
_cell.length_b   1.000
_cell.length_c   1.000
_cell.angle_alpha   90.00
_cell.angle_beta   90.00
_cell.angle_gamma   90.00
#
_symmetry.space_group_name_H-M   'P 1'
#
loop_
_entity.id
_entity.type
_entity.pdbx_description
1 polymer ?
#
loop_
_entity_poly.entity_id
_entity_poly.type
_entity_poly.pdbx_seq_one_letter_code
_entity_poly.pdbx_strand_id
1 'polypeptide(L)'
;QAVQNVLMGRYQMVSSQVKDYIYGLYGKPPAEVDPEVQKLVLKGYERGEEPITCRAADVLEPEMEKAKEATKEIAKDIGDVLIYALYPTTGMRFLKWKYGLEEPPPETKPKTLEDVKREDELIAKAKAGKLEEKVEKPVPPKGPGLRAYNVFVGDEYYQVAVEPVGGTQAINRPHASAAPLQAAETVAAQETKEAPAVAPEGAILAPMPGIIIRYEVALGQAVKAGDTIVILEAMKMESVLPAPIDGTVKELRVKPGDRVAK
;
A
#
# COMPACT_ATOMS: atom_id res chain seq x y z
N GLN A 1 -9.79 1.07 20.18
CA GLN A 1 -10.46 2.19 20.89
C GLN A 1 -9.52 3.26 21.44
N ALA A 2 -8.44 2.94 22.17
CA ALA A 2 -7.60 3.95 22.83
C ALA A 2 -7.09 5.06 21.88
N VAL A 3 -6.56 4.67 20.71
CA VAL A 3 -6.12 5.62 19.67
C VAL A 3 -7.26 6.55 19.23
N GLN A 4 -8.44 6.01 18.96
CA GLN A 4 -9.61 6.80 18.55
C GLN A 4 -10.06 7.77 19.65
N ASN A 5 -10.02 7.35 20.91
CA ASN A 5 -10.35 8.24 22.03
C ASN A 5 -9.39 9.44 22.15
N VAL A 6 -8.11 9.26 21.83
CA VAL A 6 -7.12 10.34 21.85
C VAL A 6 -7.32 11.29 20.68
N LEU A 7 -7.56 10.75 19.48
CA LEU A 7 -7.67 11.56 18.26
C LEU A 7 -9.01 12.30 18.15
N MET A 8 -10.12 11.65 18.52
CA MET A 8 -11.48 12.12 18.25
C MET A 8 -12.27 12.45 19.52
N GLY A 9 -11.70 12.21 20.70
CA GLY A 9 -12.40 12.33 21.98
C GLY A 9 -13.06 11.01 22.43
N ARG A 10 -13.31 10.92 23.74
CA ARG A 10 -13.72 9.67 24.40
C ARG A 10 -15.07 9.17 23.87
N TYR A 11 -15.07 7.99 23.24
CA TYR A 11 -16.22 7.32 22.64
C TYR A 11 -17.00 8.13 21.58
N GLN A 12 -16.43 9.22 21.05
CA GLN A 12 -17.03 9.96 19.93
C GLN A 12 -17.03 9.12 18.66
N MET A 13 -15.93 8.40 18.42
CA MET A 13 -15.82 7.42 17.34
C MET A 13 -15.48 6.06 17.95
N VAL A 14 -16.42 5.12 17.86
CA VAL A 14 -16.25 3.75 18.34
C VAL A 14 -16.04 2.83 17.15
N SER A 15 -14.94 2.07 17.16
CA SER A 15 -14.64 1.17 16.05
C SER A 15 -15.62 0.00 16.00
N SER A 16 -15.83 -0.57 14.80
CA SER A 16 -16.69 -1.75 14.61
C SER A 16 -16.30 -2.89 15.55
N GLN A 17 -15.01 -3.19 15.70
CA GLN A 17 -14.54 -4.28 16.56
C GLN A 17 -14.93 -4.09 18.03
N VAL A 18 -15.00 -2.84 18.50
CA VAL A 18 -15.43 -2.56 19.88
C VAL A 18 -16.94 -2.72 19.99
N LYS A 19 -17.70 -2.26 18.99
CA LYS A 19 -19.15 -2.52 18.93
C LYS A 19 -19.43 -4.03 18.91
N ASP A 20 -18.76 -4.78 18.05
CA ASP A 20 -18.85 -6.22 17.93
C ASP A 20 -18.49 -6.94 19.26
N TYR A 21 -17.44 -6.48 19.95
CA TYR A 21 -17.05 -7.00 21.28
C TYR A 21 -18.13 -6.78 22.32
N ILE A 22 -18.64 -5.55 22.42
CA ILE A 22 -19.69 -5.18 23.38
C ILE A 22 -21.04 -5.84 23.04
N TYR A 23 -21.30 -6.08 21.76
CA TYR A 23 -22.47 -6.82 21.29
C TYR A 23 -22.39 -8.32 21.63
N GLY A 24 -21.20 -8.86 21.88
CA GLY A 24 -20.99 -10.26 22.28
C GLY A 24 -20.44 -11.18 21.20
N LEU A 25 -20.00 -10.65 20.05
CA LEU A 25 -19.45 -11.46 18.95
C LEU A 25 -18.10 -12.12 19.28
N TYR A 26 -17.42 -11.63 20.33
CA TYR A 26 -16.15 -12.16 20.83
C TYR A 26 -16.35 -13.06 22.06
N GLY A 27 -17.59 -13.43 22.36
CA GLY A 27 -17.97 -14.15 23.57
C GLY A 27 -18.18 -13.22 24.77
N LYS A 28 -18.21 -13.81 25.97
CA LYS A 28 -18.50 -13.08 27.21
C LYS A 28 -17.24 -12.38 27.74
N PRO A 29 -17.28 -11.05 27.99
CA PRO A 29 -16.21 -10.34 28.67
C PRO A 29 -15.89 -10.93 30.06
N PRO A 30 -14.64 -10.84 30.52
CA PRO A 30 -14.25 -11.38 31.83
C PRO A 30 -14.87 -10.60 33.02
N ALA A 31 -15.32 -9.36 32.78
CA ALA A 31 -16.00 -8.52 33.75
C ALA A 31 -17.26 -7.92 33.12
N GLU A 32 -18.20 -7.49 33.96
CA GLU A 32 -19.41 -6.82 33.49
C GLU A 32 -19.06 -5.52 32.79
N VAL A 33 -19.74 -5.27 31.66
CA VAL A 33 -19.61 -4.03 30.92
C VAL A 33 -20.49 -2.98 31.60
N ASP A 34 -19.94 -1.79 31.76
CA ASP A 34 -20.70 -0.64 32.26
C ASP A 34 -21.96 -0.39 31.37
N PRO A 35 -23.18 -0.39 31.95
CA PRO A 35 -24.41 -0.26 31.18
C PRO A 35 -24.53 1.04 30.37
N GLU A 36 -23.98 2.15 30.88
CA GLU A 36 -24.02 3.44 30.17
C GLU A 36 -23.10 3.41 28.96
N VAL A 37 -21.90 2.84 29.13
CA VAL A 37 -20.94 2.66 28.04
C VAL A 37 -21.49 1.69 27.00
N GLN A 38 -22.11 0.58 27.42
CA GLN A 38 -22.72 -0.39 26.51
C GLN A 38 -23.78 0.26 25.62
N LYS A 39 -24.71 1.01 26.22
CA LYS A 39 -25.77 1.71 25.50
C LYS A 39 -25.21 2.77 24.54
N LEU A 40 -24.17 3.50 24.96
CA LEU A 40 -23.52 4.50 24.12
C LEU A 40 -22.83 3.87 22.91
N VAL A 41 -22.12 2.75 23.12
CA VAL A 41 -21.37 2.05 22.07
C VAL A 41 -22.29 1.39 21.04
N LEU A 42 -23.39 0.79 21.49
CA LEU A 42 -24.31 0.04 20.63
C LEU A 42 -25.39 0.91 19.98
N LYS A 43 -25.49 2.20 20.33
CA LYS A 43 -26.45 3.11 19.73
C LYS A 43 -26.31 3.16 18.20
N GLY A 44 -27.39 2.85 17.49
CA GLY A 44 -27.42 2.82 16.03
C GLY A 44 -26.48 1.78 15.40
N TYR A 45 -26.12 0.72 16.13
CA TYR A 45 -25.31 -0.36 15.59
C TYR A 45 -26.13 -1.26 14.65
N GLU A 46 -25.53 -1.63 13.52
CA GLU A 46 -26.21 -2.33 12.41
C GLU A 46 -26.83 -3.68 12.81
N ARG A 47 -26.25 -4.36 13.81
CA ARG A 47 -26.76 -5.64 14.30
C ARG A 47 -27.82 -5.50 15.40
N GLY A 48 -28.11 -4.28 15.84
CA GLY A 48 -29.04 -3.99 16.93
C GLY A 48 -28.35 -3.46 18.19
N GLU A 49 -29.14 -2.86 19.08
CA GLU A 49 -28.65 -2.25 20.32
C GLU A 49 -28.65 -3.24 21.51
N GLU A 50 -29.29 -4.40 21.36
CA GLU A 50 -29.36 -5.44 22.38
C GLU A 50 -28.24 -6.48 22.15
N PRO A 51 -27.27 -6.63 23.08
CA PRO A 51 -26.21 -7.62 22.96
C PRO A 51 -26.74 -9.06 22.98
N ILE A 52 -26.06 -9.95 22.28
CA ILE A 52 -26.34 -11.38 22.35
C ILE A 52 -25.84 -11.99 23.66
N THR A 53 -26.58 -12.96 24.17
CA THR A 53 -26.23 -13.71 25.39
C THR A 53 -25.84 -15.17 25.11
N CYS A 54 -25.98 -15.62 23.87
CA CYS A 54 -25.60 -16.95 23.40
C CYS A 54 -24.20 -16.94 22.76
N ARG A 55 -23.75 -18.09 22.26
CA ARG A 55 -22.50 -18.18 21.51
C ARG A 55 -22.67 -17.46 20.18
N ALA A 56 -21.71 -16.62 19.79
CA ALA A 56 -21.76 -15.85 18.55
C ALA A 56 -22.00 -16.69 17.29
N ALA A 57 -21.52 -17.94 17.26
CA ALA A 57 -21.75 -18.85 16.14
C ALA A 57 -23.22 -19.28 16.00
N ASP A 58 -24.03 -19.18 17.06
CA ASP A 58 -25.43 -19.64 17.06
C ASP A 58 -26.37 -18.62 16.41
N VAL A 59 -25.92 -17.38 16.18
CA VAL A 59 -26.68 -16.35 15.45
C VAL A 59 -26.32 -16.27 13.96
N LEU A 60 -25.36 -17.08 13.50
CA LEU A 60 -24.96 -17.11 12.09
C LEU A 60 -25.85 -18.07 11.30
N GLU A 61 -26.17 -17.67 10.07
CA GLU A 61 -26.84 -18.55 9.13
C GLU A 61 -25.85 -19.57 8.55
N PRO A 62 -26.30 -20.79 8.16
CA PRO A 62 -25.46 -21.73 7.43
C PRO A 62 -25.02 -21.19 6.05
N GLU A 63 -23.72 -21.17 5.78
CA GLU A 63 -23.16 -20.59 4.54
C GLU A 63 -22.57 -21.63 3.56
N MET A 64 -22.54 -22.91 3.93
CA MET A 64 -21.87 -23.95 3.14
C MET A 64 -22.38 -24.08 1.71
N GLU A 65 -23.70 -23.98 1.49
CA GLU A 65 -24.26 -24.07 0.13
C GLU A 65 -23.90 -22.85 -0.73
N LYS A 66 -23.86 -21.65 -0.13
CA LYS A 66 -23.39 -20.43 -0.80
C LYS A 66 -21.91 -20.57 -1.20
N ALA A 67 -21.08 -21.12 -0.32
CA ALA A 67 -19.65 -21.35 -0.60
C ALA A 67 -19.42 -22.38 -1.71
N LYS A 68 -20.20 -23.46 -1.74
CA LYS A 68 -20.14 -24.46 -2.83
C LYS A 68 -20.49 -23.84 -4.18
N GLU A 69 -21.58 -23.07 -4.24
CA GLU A 69 -21.99 -22.44 -5.49
C GLU A 69 -20.95 -21.42 -5.98
N ALA A 70 -20.43 -20.58 -5.09
CA ALA A 70 -19.40 -19.60 -5.43
C ALA A 70 -18.08 -20.20 -5.91
N THR A 71 -17.77 -21.44 -5.51
CA THR A 71 -16.52 -22.13 -5.87
C THR A 71 -16.68 -23.25 -6.88
N LYS A 72 -17.90 -23.45 -7.41
CA LYS A 72 -18.25 -24.60 -8.26
C LYS A 72 -17.34 -24.82 -9.46
N GLU A 73 -16.77 -23.74 -10.00
CA GLU A 73 -15.89 -23.79 -11.18
C GLU A 73 -14.43 -24.13 -10.87
N ILE A 74 -14.02 -24.07 -9.59
CA ILE A 74 -12.61 -24.15 -9.19
C ILE A 74 -12.34 -25.15 -8.06
N ALA A 75 -13.26 -25.32 -7.12
CA ALA A 75 -13.09 -26.22 -5.99
C ALA A 75 -13.11 -27.67 -6.45
N LYS A 76 -12.11 -28.45 -6.02
CA LYS A 76 -12.00 -29.89 -6.32
C LYS A 76 -12.42 -30.77 -5.14
N ASP A 77 -12.35 -30.24 -3.92
CA ASP A 77 -12.68 -30.94 -2.70
C ASP A 77 -13.32 -30.00 -1.67
N ILE A 78 -13.74 -30.56 -0.53
CA ILE A 78 -14.31 -29.80 0.58
C ILE A 78 -13.31 -28.80 1.19
N GLY A 79 -12.01 -29.08 1.11
CA GLY A 79 -10.96 -28.20 1.60
C GLY A 79 -10.94 -26.89 0.82
N ASP A 80 -11.09 -26.94 -0.51
CA ASP A 80 -11.18 -25.73 -1.35
C ASP A 80 -12.43 -24.91 -1.02
N VAL A 81 -13.58 -25.57 -0.84
CA VAL A 81 -14.83 -24.91 -0.43
C VAL A 81 -14.64 -24.21 0.94
N LEU A 82 -13.97 -24.88 1.89
CA LEU A 82 -13.69 -24.32 3.20
C LEU A 82 -12.69 -23.16 3.15
N ILE A 83 -11.68 -23.22 2.28
CA ILE A 83 -10.74 -22.10 2.05
C ILE A 83 -11.51 -20.86 1.63
N TYR A 84 -12.45 -21.00 0.69
CA TYR A 84 -13.32 -19.90 0.29
C TYR A 84 -14.26 -19.46 1.41
N ALA A 85 -14.91 -20.39 2.10
CA ALA A 85 -15.86 -20.06 3.17
C ALA A 85 -15.20 -19.26 4.29
N LEU A 86 -13.95 -19.60 4.65
CA LEU A 86 -13.19 -18.87 5.67
C LEU A 86 -12.61 -17.55 5.15
N TYR A 87 -12.23 -17.50 3.87
CA TYR A 87 -11.57 -16.37 3.25
C TYR A 87 -12.10 -16.12 1.83
N PRO A 88 -13.28 -15.51 1.64
CA PRO A 88 -13.91 -15.42 0.32
C PRO A 88 -13.03 -14.72 -0.73
N THR A 89 -12.45 -13.57 -0.39
CA THR A 89 -11.62 -12.79 -1.33
C THR A 89 -10.24 -13.40 -1.53
N THR A 90 -9.49 -13.62 -0.44
CA THR A 90 -8.10 -14.08 -0.51
C THR A 90 -8.00 -15.58 -0.78
N GLY A 91 -8.93 -16.38 -0.25
CA GLY A 91 -9.06 -17.80 -0.52
C GLY A 91 -9.42 -18.08 -1.97
N MET A 92 -10.39 -17.36 -2.57
CA MET A 92 -10.69 -17.50 -4.00
C MET A 92 -9.45 -17.21 -4.86
N ARG A 93 -8.74 -16.12 -4.55
CA ARG A 93 -7.50 -15.79 -5.25
C ARG A 93 -6.42 -16.85 -5.07
N PHE A 94 -6.26 -17.38 -3.86
CA PHE A 94 -5.34 -18.48 -3.59
C PHE A 94 -5.70 -19.74 -4.39
N LEU A 95 -6.97 -20.10 -4.51
CA LEU A 95 -7.40 -21.26 -5.31
C LEU A 95 -7.03 -21.10 -6.78
N LYS A 96 -7.16 -19.88 -7.33
CA LYS A 96 -6.72 -19.60 -8.70
C LYS A 96 -5.21 -19.79 -8.86
N TRP A 97 -4.40 -19.38 -7.88
CA TRP A 97 -2.96 -19.64 -7.89
C TRP A 97 -2.65 -21.13 -7.75
N LYS A 98 -3.31 -21.81 -6.82
CA LYS A 98 -3.14 -23.25 -6.54
C LYS A 98 -3.38 -24.10 -7.81
N TYR A 99 -4.36 -23.72 -8.63
CA TYR A 99 -4.70 -24.44 -9.87
C TYR A 99 -4.16 -23.79 -11.14
N GLY A 100 -3.26 -22.81 -11.04
CA GLY A 100 -2.56 -22.22 -12.17
C GLY A 100 -3.43 -21.39 -13.10
N LEU A 101 -4.58 -20.90 -12.63
CA LEU A 101 -5.45 -19.99 -13.38
C LEU A 101 -4.94 -18.54 -13.36
N GLU A 102 -4.19 -18.18 -12.31
CA GLU A 102 -3.52 -16.87 -12.17
C GLU A 102 -2.11 -17.10 -11.62
N GLU A 103 -1.14 -16.31 -12.10
CA GLU A 103 0.22 -16.37 -11.54
C GLU A 103 0.28 -15.63 -10.20
N PRO A 104 0.84 -16.26 -9.14
CA PRO A 104 1.02 -15.59 -7.86
C PRO A 104 2.05 -14.46 -7.98
N PRO A 105 1.81 -13.28 -7.38
CA PRO A 105 2.76 -12.18 -7.34
C PRO A 105 4.13 -12.65 -6.79
N PRO A 106 5.26 -12.09 -7.25
CA PRO A 106 6.60 -12.48 -6.77
C PRO A 106 6.74 -12.45 -5.24
N GLU A 107 6.07 -11.50 -4.58
CA GLU A 107 6.04 -11.34 -3.12
C GLU A 107 5.47 -12.56 -2.36
N THR A 108 4.62 -13.33 -3.02
CA THR A 108 3.94 -14.49 -2.42
C THR A 108 4.70 -15.79 -2.66
N LYS A 109 5.76 -15.75 -3.48
CA LYS A 109 6.64 -16.89 -3.70
C LYS A 109 7.49 -17.11 -2.45
N PRO A 110 7.73 -18.37 -2.04
CA PRO A 110 8.62 -18.66 -0.93
C PRO A 110 10.02 -18.13 -1.24
N LYS A 111 10.66 -17.49 -0.25
CA LYS A 111 12.08 -17.12 -0.35
C LYS A 111 12.91 -18.41 -0.35
N THR A 112 13.84 -18.52 -1.29
CA THR A 112 14.80 -19.63 -1.28
C THR A 112 15.88 -19.39 -0.23
N LEU A 113 16.61 -20.44 0.16
CA LEU A 113 17.79 -20.27 1.03
C LEU A 113 18.86 -19.37 0.41
N GLU A 114 18.92 -19.29 -0.92
CA GLU A 114 19.83 -18.40 -1.64
C GLU A 114 19.38 -16.94 -1.55
N ASP A 115 18.07 -16.67 -1.64
CA ASP A 115 17.52 -15.34 -1.45
C ASP A 115 17.78 -14.81 -0.03
N VAL A 116 17.62 -15.68 0.97
CA VAL A 116 17.90 -15.33 2.38
C VAL A 116 19.38 -14.99 2.56
N LYS A 117 20.30 -15.82 2.04
CA LYS A 117 21.74 -15.54 2.10
C LYS A 117 22.10 -14.21 1.45
N ARG A 118 21.54 -13.93 0.27
CA ARG A 118 21.78 -12.67 -0.44
C ARG A 118 21.28 -11.47 0.36
N GLU A 119 20.11 -11.59 0.98
CA GLU A 119 19.55 -10.53 1.84
C GLU A 119 20.42 -10.32 3.10
N ASP A 120 20.87 -11.40 3.75
CA ASP A 120 21.78 -11.33 4.89
C ASP A 120 23.12 -10.68 4.53
N GLU A 121 23.69 -11.00 3.36
CA GLU A 121 24.90 -10.36 2.84
C GLU A 121 24.70 -8.88 2.55
N LEU A 122 23.56 -8.50 1.98
CA LEU A 122 23.21 -7.09 1.73
C LEU A 122 23.02 -6.33 3.05
N ILE A 123 22.33 -6.92 4.03
CA ILE A 123 22.16 -6.35 5.37
C ILE A 123 23.54 -6.20 6.05
N ALA A 124 24.43 -7.18 5.90
CA ALA A 124 25.78 -7.11 6.43
C ALA A 124 26.60 -5.98 5.76
N LYS A 125 26.52 -5.85 4.43
CA LYS A 125 27.15 -4.75 3.68
C LYS A 125 26.58 -3.39 4.10
N ALA A 126 25.26 -3.29 4.30
CA ALA A 126 24.60 -2.08 4.77
C ALA A 126 25.06 -1.68 6.18
N LYS A 127 25.06 -2.63 7.13
CA LYS A 127 25.57 -2.42 8.49
C LYS A 127 27.04 -2.04 8.52
N ALA A 128 27.83 -2.54 7.57
CA ALA A 128 29.24 -2.19 7.40
C ALA A 128 29.46 -0.86 6.66
N GLY A 129 28.40 -0.14 6.25
CA GLY A 129 28.51 1.12 5.51
C GLY A 129 29.03 0.96 4.08
N LYS A 130 28.96 -0.24 3.49
CA LYS A 130 29.47 -0.61 2.17
C LYS A 130 28.36 -0.78 1.11
N LEU A 131 27.24 -0.07 1.27
CA LEU A 131 26.10 -0.11 0.33
C LEU A 131 26.43 0.57 -1.01
N GLU A 132 27.35 1.53 -0.99
CA GLU A 132 27.90 2.13 -2.20
C GLU A 132 29.25 1.48 -2.48
N GLU A 133 29.34 0.70 -3.56
CA GLU A 133 30.64 0.47 -4.19
C GLU A 133 31.10 1.81 -4.76
N LYS A 134 31.94 2.53 -4.00
CA LYS A 134 32.80 3.55 -4.60
C LYS A 134 33.66 2.81 -5.62
N VAL A 135 33.23 2.85 -6.89
CA VAL A 135 34.08 2.50 -8.01
C VAL A 135 35.24 3.50 -7.97
N GLU A 136 36.34 3.12 -7.34
CA GLU A 136 37.61 3.82 -7.44
C GLU A 136 38.09 3.66 -8.89
N LYS A 137 37.55 4.51 -9.79
CA LYS A 137 38.13 4.68 -11.10
C LYS A 137 39.57 5.15 -10.89
N PRO A 138 40.59 4.47 -11.41
CA PRO A 138 41.96 4.92 -11.28
C PRO A 138 42.06 6.33 -11.83
N VAL A 139 42.50 7.28 -11.00
CA VAL A 139 42.63 8.68 -11.38
C VAL A 139 43.70 8.75 -12.47
N PRO A 140 43.37 9.22 -13.69
CA PRO A 140 44.38 9.36 -14.73
C PRO A 140 45.48 10.33 -14.27
N PRO A 141 46.76 10.09 -14.63
CA PRO A 141 47.85 10.97 -14.25
C PRO A 141 47.60 12.38 -14.79
N LYS A 142 47.77 13.39 -13.93
CA LYS A 142 47.60 14.81 -14.28
C LYS A 142 48.62 15.19 -15.36
N GLY A 143 48.14 15.56 -16.53
CA GLY A 143 48.97 15.98 -17.65
C GLY A 143 49.28 17.49 -17.62
N PRO A 144 50.03 17.98 -18.62
CA PRO A 144 50.50 19.36 -18.68
C PRO A 144 49.39 20.39 -18.97
N GLY A 145 48.16 19.94 -19.28
CA GLY A 145 47.02 20.81 -19.57
C GLY A 145 46.17 21.17 -18.34
N LEU A 146 46.57 20.72 -17.15
CA LEU A 146 45.82 20.91 -15.90
C LEU A 146 45.70 22.39 -15.53
N ARG A 147 44.46 22.88 -15.38
CA ARG A 147 44.17 24.24 -14.90
C ARG A 147 43.42 24.17 -13.58
N ALA A 148 43.93 24.86 -12.56
CA ALA A 148 43.25 24.97 -11.27
C ALA A 148 42.29 26.16 -11.30
N TYR A 149 41.06 25.94 -10.87
CA TYR A 149 40.02 26.95 -10.71
C TYR A 149 39.54 26.96 -9.27
N ASN A 150 39.30 28.15 -8.73
CA ASN A 150 38.54 28.29 -7.50
C ASN A 150 37.06 28.36 -7.89
N VAL A 151 36.30 27.35 -7.49
CA VAL A 151 34.85 27.27 -7.71
C VAL A 151 34.18 27.61 -6.39
N PHE A 152 33.35 28.65 -6.41
CA PHE A 152 32.57 29.07 -5.25
C PHE A 152 31.17 28.46 -5.37
N VAL A 153 30.74 27.73 -4.35
CA VAL A 153 29.38 27.15 -4.26
C VAL A 153 28.77 27.64 -2.96
N GLY A 154 27.82 28.57 -3.04
CA GLY A 154 27.39 29.35 -1.88
C GLY A 154 28.53 30.25 -1.38
N ASP A 155 28.79 30.25 -0.07
CA ASP A 155 29.86 31.04 0.56
C ASP A 155 31.17 30.25 0.76
N GLU A 156 31.22 28.99 0.35
CA GLU A 156 32.42 28.16 0.40
C GLU A 156 33.12 28.07 -0.95
N TYR A 157 34.45 27.99 -0.94
CA TYR A 157 35.25 27.84 -2.16
C TYR A 157 36.01 26.52 -2.18
N TYR A 158 36.11 25.96 -3.37
CA TYR A 158 36.76 24.69 -3.65
C TYR A 158 37.78 24.87 -4.76
N GLN A 159 39.00 24.37 -4.55
CA GLN A 159 40.02 24.38 -5.57
C GLN A 159 39.92 23.11 -6.43
N VAL A 160 39.46 23.26 -7.66
CA VAL A 160 39.24 22.14 -8.60
C VAL A 160 40.25 22.22 -9.73
N ALA A 161 40.96 21.12 -9.98
CA ALA A 161 41.89 21.01 -11.10
C ALA A 161 41.18 20.32 -12.28
N VAL A 162 41.01 21.03 -13.39
CA VAL A 162 40.32 20.55 -14.60
C VAL A 162 41.34 20.42 -15.73
N GLU A 163 41.43 19.23 -16.32
CA GLU A 163 42.20 18.97 -17.53
C GLU A 163 41.24 18.50 -18.64
N PRO A 164 41.27 19.13 -19.82
CA PRO A 164 40.41 18.72 -20.93
C PRO A 164 40.83 17.34 -21.44
N VAL A 165 39.91 16.38 -21.39
CA VAL A 165 40.12 15.05 -21.96
C VAL A 165 40.11 15.20 -23.49
N GLY A 166 41.27 15.05 -24.14
CA GLY A 166 41.41 15.15 -25.61
C GLY A 166 42.34 16.25 -26.15
N GLY A 167 43.08 16.97 -25.29
CA GLY A 167 44.06 17.98 -25.70
C GLY A 167 43.53 19.41 -25.72
N THR A 168 44.44 20.39 -25.58
CA THR A 168 44.11 21.82 -25.39
C THR A 168 43.48 22.43 -26.63
N GLN A 169 42.18 22.73 -26.58
CA GLN A 169 41.54 23.59 -27.57
C GLN A 169 41.72 25.06 -27.20
N ALA A 170 42.35 25.82 -28.10
CA ALA A 170 42.45 27.28 -28.02
C ALA A 170 41.07 27.90 -28.29
N ILE A 171 40.53 28.62 -27.31
CA ILE A 171 39.24 29.31 -27.45
C ILE A 171 39.49 30.66 -28.12
N ASN A 172 39.30 30.73 -29.44
CA ASN A 172 39.10 31.99 -30.16
C ASN A 172 37.61 32.11 -30.52
N ARG A 173 36.95 33.18 -30.05
CA ARG A 173 35.69 33.70 -30.61
C ARG A 173 36.04 34.97 -31.41
N PRO A 174 35.24 35.49 -32.37
CA PRO A 174 33.89 35.07 -32.81
C PRO A 174 33.69 35.03 -34.35
N HIS A 175 32.67 34.33 -34.87
CA HIS A 175 31.61 34.82 -35.79
C HIS A 175 30.75 33.71 -36.42
N ALA A 176 29.59 34.14 -36.95
CA ALA A 176 28.34 33.45 -37.26
C ALA A 176 28.29 32.44 -38.44
N SER A 177 27.21 31.64 -38.38
CA SER A 177 26.32 31.19 -39.48
C SER A 177 26.52 29.81 -40.11
N ALA A 178 25.56 28.92 -39.82
CA ALA A 178 24.62 28.26 -40.76
C ALA A 178 24.31 26.80 -40.38
N ALA A 179 23.02 26.46 -40.27
CA ALA A 179 22.44 25.11 -40.16
C ALA A 179 22.23 24.51 -41.59
N PRO A 180 21.68 23.28 -41.82
CA PRO A 180 21.05 22.29 -40.90
C PRO A 180 21.32 20.78 -41.23
N LEU A 181 20.57 19.87 -40.56
CA LEU A 181 20.26 18.43 -40.83
C LEU A 181 21.18 17.39 -40.13
N GLN A 182 20.75 16.26 -39.53
CA GLN A 182 19.43 15.64 -39.28
C GLN A 182 19.58 14.50 -38.23
N ALA A 183 18.46 14.22 -37.56
CA ALA A 183 18.02 13.09 -36.73
C ALA A 183 18.89 11.82 -36.49
N ALA A 184 18.86 11.34 -35.23
CA ALA A 184 18.63 9.93 -34.89
C ALA A 184 18.18 9.76 -33.42
N GLU A 185 16.86 9.57 -33.30
CA GLU A 185 16.07 8.69 -32.43
C GLU A 185 16.48 8.28 -31.00
N THR A 186 15.46 8.49 -30.16
CA THR A 186 15.13 8.04 -28.82
C THR A 186 15.11 6.51 -28.64
N VAL A 187 15.64 6.03 -27.51
CA VAL A 187 15.20 4.79 -26.87
C VAL A 187 14.42 5.14 -25.61
N ALA A 188 13.18 4.67 -25.59
CA ALA A 188 12.17 4.90 -24.57
C ALA A 188 12.55 4.25 -23.23
N ALA A 189 12.53 5.05 -22.18
CA ALA A 189 12.41 4.60 -20.81
C ALA A 189 10.96 4.86 -20.34
N GLN A 190 10.24 3.78 -20.06
CA GLN A 190 8.96 3.76 -19.33
C GLN A 190 9.06 2.58 -18.34
N GLU A 191 8.64 2.64 -17.09
CA GLU A 191 7.94 3.67 -16.32
C GLU A 191 8.22 3.36 -14.84
N THR A 192 8.69 4.36 -14.10
CA THR A 192 8.74 4.28 -12.63
C THR A 192 7.41 4.84 -12.15
N LYS A 193 6.62 4.05 -11.42
CA LYS A 193 5.37 4.53 -10.78
C LYS A 193 5.67 5.78 -9.95
N GLU A 194 5.10 6.90 -10.38
CA GLU A 194 5.08 8.15 -9.63
C GLU A 194 4.40 7.96 -8.26
N ALA A 195 5.01 8.53 -7.23
CA ALA A 195 4.35 8.84 -5.98
C ALA A 195 3.29 9.93 -6.22
N PRO A 196 2.13 9.90 -5.54
CA PRO A 196 0.94 10.61 -6.02
C PRO A 196 1.06 12.13 -5.93
N ALA A 197 0.64 12.77 -7.02
CA ALA A 197 0.14 14.14 -7.06
C ALA A 197 -0.87 14.39 -5.92
N VAL A 198 -0.92 15.64 -5.44
CA VAL A 198 -1.89 16.14 -4.46
C VAL A 198 -3.25 15.51 -4.72
N ALA A 199 -3.72 14.69 -3.77
CA ALA A 199 -4.95 13.94 -3.95
C ALA A 199 -6.10 14.93 -4.16
N PRO A 200 -6.98 14.68 -5.15
CA PRO A 200 -8.10 15.58 -5.41
C PRO A 200 -8.99 15.69 -4.18
N GLU A 201 -9.63 16.84 -4.01
CA GLU A 201 -10.51 17.10 -2.88
C GLU A 201 -11.61 16.02 -2.79
N GLY A 202 -11.75 15.40 -1.62
CA GLY A 202 -12.65 14.26 -1.39
C GLY A 202 -12.06 12.88 -1.72
N ALA A 203 -10.81 12.78 -2.17
CA ALA A 203 -10.16 11.48 -2.39
C ALA A 203 -9.89 10.75 -1.07
N ILE A 204 -10.24 9.46 -1.05
CA ILE A 204 -9.93 8.55 0.06
C ILE A 204 -8.60 7.87 -0.25
N LEU A 205 -7.55 8.27 0.45
CA LEU A 205 -6.24 7.60 0.39
C LEU A 205 -6.19 6.44 1.38
N ALA A 206 -5.44 5.39 1.04
CA ALA A 206 -5.21 4.28 1.95
C ALA A 206 -4.35 4.76 3.14
N PRO A 207 -4.87 4.75 4.39
CA PRO A 207 -4.11 5.25 5.54
C PRO A 207 -2.96 4.31 5.93
N MET A 208 -3.04 3.05 5.50
CA MET A 208 -2.08 1.99 5.75
C MET A 208 -2.09 0.98 4.58
N PRO A 209 -0.97 0.28 4.35
CA PRO A 209 -0.95 -0.80 3.36
C PRO A 209 -1.93 -1.92 3.72
N GLY A 210 -2.68 -2.41 2.75
CA GLY A 210 -3.73 -3.40 2.98
C GLY A 210 -4.30 -4.01 1.69
N ILE A 211 -5.38 -4.76 1.82
CA ILE A 211 -6.14 -5.36 0.72
C ILE A 211 -7.56 -4.80 0.74
N ILE A 212 -8.09 -4.39 -0.41
CA ILE A 212 -9.49 -3.97 -0.50
C ILE A 212 -10.38 -5.20 -0.44
N ILE A 213 -11.32 -5.26 0.51
CA ILE A 213 -12.22 -6.40 0.66
C ILE A 213 -13.46 -6.21 -0.19
N ARG A 214 -14.13 -5.06 -0.06
CA ARG A 214 -15.34 -4.70 -0.80
C ARG A 214 -15.64 -3.21 -0.69
N TYR A 215 -16.48 -2.73 -1.59
CA TYR A 215 -17.09 -1.40 -1.53
C TYR A 215 -18.54 -1.52 -1.05
N GLU A 216 -18.97 -0.59 -0.20
CA GLU A 216 -20.36 -0.48 0.26
C GLU A 216 -21.16 0.54 -0.57
N VAL A 217 -20.56 1.06 -1.65
CA VAL A 217 -21.17 2.03 -2.56
C VAL A 217 -20.89 1.70 -4.02
N ALA A 218 -21.75 2.21 -4.91
CA ALA A 218 -21.61 2.09 -6.37
C ALA A 218 -21.06 3.37 -7.01
N LEU A 219 -20.50 3.24 -8.22
CA LEU A 219 -20.17 4.39 -9.07
C LEU A 219 -21.41 5.24 -9.34
N GLY A 220 -21.29 6.56 -9.20
CA GLY A 220 -22.39 7.51 -9.37
C GLY A 220 -23.33 7.63 -8.17
N GLN A 221 -23.11 6.89 -7.08
CA GLN A 221 -23.94 6.98 -5.88
C GLN A 221 -23.65 8.28 -5.10
N ALA A 222 -24.70 8.93 -4.61
CA ALA A 222 -24.60 10.06 -3.69
C ALA A 222 -24.32 9.56 -2.26
N VAL A 223 -23.36 10.18 -1.58
CA VAL A 223 -22.89 9.82 -0.23
C VAL A 223 -22.76 11.08 0.62
N LYS A 224 -22.92 10.93 1.93
CA LYS A 224 -22.70 11.98 2.93
C LYS A 224 -21.40 11.74 3.68
N ALA A 225 -20.84 12.80 4.26
CA ALA A 225 -19.70 12.71 5.15
C ALA A 225 -19.99 11.72 6.29
N GLY A 226 -19.09 10.76 6.48
CA GLY A 226 -19.25 9.67 7.44
C GLY A 226 -19.84 8.37 6.87
N ASP A 227 -20.46 8.39 5.69
CA ASP A 227 -20.99 7.18 5.08
C ASP A 227 -19.84 6.20 4.75
N THR A 228 -20.05 4.91 5.00
CA THR A 228 -19.06 3.87 4.71
C THR A 228 -18.88 3.71 3.20
N ILE A 229 -17.63 3.84 2.72
CA ILE A 229 -17.32 3.72 1.29
C ILE A 229 -16.65 2.39 0.98
N VAL A 230 -15.57 2.06 1.70
CA VAL A 230 -14.74 0.90 1.40
C VAL A 230 -14.24 0.23 2.67
N ILE A 231 -14.16 -1.10 2.63
CA ILE A 231 -13.60 -1.91 3.69
C ILE A 231 -12.23 -2.41 3.24
N LEU A 232 -11.21 -2.05 4.01
CA LEU A 232 -9.81 -2.40 3.79
C LEU A 232 -9.37 -3.37 4.89
N GLU A 233 -8.81 -4.51 4.51
CA GLU A 233 -8.16 -5.41 5.46
C GLU A 233 -6.68 -5.06 5.55
N ALA A 234 -6.20 -4.82 6.77
CA ALA A 234 -4.78 -4.75 7.04
C ALA A 234 -4.46 -5.49 8.33
N MET A 235 -3.39 -6.29 8.31
CA MET A 235 -2.99 -7.12 9.46
C MET A 235 -4.14 -7.98 10.01
N LYS A 236 -5.00 -8.53 9.13
CA LYS A 236 -6.19 -9.33 9.47
C LYS A 236 -7.29 -8.57 10.22
N MET A 237 -7.24 -7.24 10.23
CA MET A 237 -8.28 -6.39 10.77
C MET A 237 -8.95 -5.61 9.65
N GLU A 238 -10.27 -5.62 9.63
CA GLU A 238 -11.06 -4.77 8.73
C GLU A 238 -11.09 -3.33 9.25
N SER A 239 -10.70 -2.38 8.40
CA SER A 239 -10.82 -0.96 8.64
C SER A 239 -11.85 -0.39 7.68
N VAL A 240 -12.84 0.30 8.25
CA VAL A 240 -13.87 1.00 7.49
C VAL A 240 -13.33 2.39 7.12
N LEU A 241 -13.34 2.73 5.83
CA LEU A 241 -12.97 4.07 5.37
C LEU A 241 -14.26 4.84 4.98
N PRO A 242 -14.65 5.85 5.78
CA PRO A 242 -15.84 6.65 5.51
C PRO A 242 -15.56 7.78 4.50
N ALA A 243 -16.63 8.34 3.93
CA ALA A 243 -16.56 9.52 3.09
C ALA A 243 -16.12 10.74 3.91
N PRO A 244 -15.10 11.50 3.46
CA PRO A 244 -14.63 12.68 4.17
C PRO A 244 -15.57 13.88 3.99
N ILE A 245 -16.34 13.91 2.90
CA ILE A 245 -17.25 15.01 2.52
C ILE A 245 -18.51 14.45 1.85
N ASP A 246 -19.57 15.27 1.81
CA ASP A 246 -20.75 15.00 0.99
C ASP A 246 -20.39 15.06 -0.50
N GLY A 247 -20.95 14.17 -1.31
CA GLY A 247 -20.69 14.18 -2.75
C GLY A 247 -21.24 12.98 -3.51
N THR A 248 -20.63 12.73 -4.66
CA THR A 248 -21.00 11.61 -5.55
C THR A 248 -19.75 10.83 -5.93
N VAL A 249 -19.82 9.50 -5.86
CA VAL A 249 -18.69 8.61 -6.20
C VAL A 249 -18.38 8.71 -7.69
N LYS A 250 -17.27 9.37 -8.04
CA LYS A 250 -16.85 9.56 -9.44
C LYS A 250 -16.11 8.35 -10.02
N GLU A 251 -15.25 7.73 -9.24
CA GLU A 251 -14.36 6.66 -9.70
C GLU A 251 -13.99 5.71 -8.56
N LEU A 252 -13.75 4.44 -8.89
CA LEU A 252 -13.19 3.41 -8.01
C LEU A 252 -11.89 2.91 -8.66
N ARG A 253 -10.74 3.38 -8.17
CA ARG A 253 -9.42 3.17 -8.82
C ARG A 253 -8.81 1.79 -8.57
N VAL A 254 -9.34 1.05 -7.61
CA VAL A 254 -8.84 -0.28 -7.19
C VAL A 254 -10.01 -1.24 -7.07
N LYS A 255 -9.79 -2.52 -7.34
CA LYS A 255 -10.81 -3.57 -7.29
C LYS A 255 -10.75 -4.33 -5.96
N PRO A 256 -11.85 -4.96 -5.52
CA PRO A 256 -11.79 -5.95 -4.45
C PRO A 256 -10.71 -7.00 -4.71
N GLY A 257 -9.89 -7.29 -3.70
CA GLY A 257 -8.70 -8.14 -3.77
C GLY A 257 -7.40 -7.39 -4.05
N ASP A 258 -7.44 -6.15 -4.56
CA ASP A 258 -6.22 -5.40 -4.87
C ASP A 258 -5.47 -4.99 -3.60
N ARG A 259 -4.15 -5.03 -3.68
CA ARG A 259 -3.26 -4.56 -2.62
C ARG A 259 -2.99 -3.07 -2.82
N VAL A 260 -3.21 -2.28 -1.77
CA VAL A 260 -2.93 -0.83 -1.75
C VAL A 260 -1.76 -0.54 -0.83
N ALA A 261 -0.91 0.40 -1.26
CA ALA A 261 0.13 1.00 -0.44
C ALA A 261 -0.35 2.36 0.08
N LYS A 262 0.35 2.90 1.09
CA LYS A 262 0.10 4.25 1.60
C LYS A 262 0.53 5.31 0.59
#